data_AF-A0A537E7B5-F1
#
_entry.id   AF-A0A537E7B5-F1
#
_cell.length_a   1.000
_cell.length_b   1.000
_cell.length_c   1.000
_cell.angle_alpha   90.00
_cell.angle_beta   90.00
_cell.angle_gamma   90.00
#
_symmetry.space_group_name_H-M   'P 1'
#
loop_
_entity.id
_entity.type
_entity.pdbx_description
1 polymer ?
#
loop_
_entity_poly.entity_id
_entity_poly.type
_entity_poly.pdbx_seq_one_letter_code
_entity_poly.pdbx_strand_id
1 'polypeptide(L)'
;MPKLLVLYMSREDEDQLLEYVRSLGNLLILPATSPSSDFTSVVGFPEPSQEESTRRFWLQYTGAGMPLVTEHVPEKEYYVVDGFQSPVIEFWRSWMVSQIMMPGGMQADMNYIDSNKQDLEQKPVEFRKWFESIDGWIRKHYRRLGIYIFAGPGAQDFREHGGILQGR
;
A
#
# COMPACT_ATOMS: atom_id res chain seq x y z
N MET A 1 -13.21 -5.94 8.42
CA MET A 1 -13.09 -4.49 8.15
C MET A 1 -11.68 -4.21 7.66
N PRO A 2 -11.53 -3.44 6.58
CA PRO A 2 -10.21 -3.03 6.09
C PRO A 2 -9.51 -2.14 7.11
N LYS A 3 -8.19 -2.32 7.26
CA LYS A 3 -7.32 -1.38 7.97
C LYS A 3 -6.81 -0.35 6.97
N LEU A 4 -6.92 0.94 7.28
CA LEU A 4 -6.51 2.06 6.43
C LEU A 4 -5.54 2.97 7.17
N LEU A 5 -4.47 3.38 6.48
CA LEU A 5 -3.53 4.41 6.93
C LEU A 5 -3.38 5.44 5.82
N VAL A 6 -3.56 6.71 6.16
CA VAL A 6 -3.28 7.86 5.27
C VAL A 6 -1.90 8.36 5.61
N LEU A 7 -1.05 8.47 4.59
CA LEU A 7 0.36 8.78 4.75
C LEU A 7 0.72 10.01 3.93
N TYR A 8 1.44 10.95 4.53
CA TYR A 8 2.20 11.98 3.83
C TYR A 8 3.66 11.58 3.86
N MET A 9 4.24 11.38 2.67
CA MET A 9 5.61 10.92 2.51
C MET A 9 6.32 11.81 1.49
N SER A 10 7.49 12.30 1.86
CA SER A 10 8.51 12.66 0.88
C SER A 10 9.04 11.42 0.16
N ARG A 11 9.90 11.61 -0.84
CA ARG A 11 10.56 10.49 -1.50
C ARG A 11 11.40 9.67 -0.52
N GLU A 12 12.14 10.36 0.35
CA GLU A 12 13.01 9.76 1.35
C GLU A 12 12.21 8.97 2.39
N ASP A 13 11.03 9.47 2.79
CA ASP A 13 10.13 8.74 3.70
C ASP A 13 9.61 7.45 3.04
N GLU A 14 9.22 7.52 1.77
CA GLU A 14 8.76 6.36 1.00
C GLU A 14 9.86 5.32 0.86
N ASP A 15 11.08 5.73 0.51
CA ASP A 15 12.22 4.83 0.36
C ASP A 15 12.53 4.10 1.67
N GLN A 16 12.54 4.81 2.81
CA GLN A 16 12.75 4.22 4.14
C GLN A 16 11.65 3.22 4.51
N LEU A 17 10.39 3.57 4.23
CA LEU A 17 9.26 2.67 4.49
C LEU A 17 9.41 1.38 3.66
N LEU A 18 9.70 1.50 2.36
CA LEU A 18 9.82 0.33 1.49
C LEU A 18 11.06 -0.50 1.81
N GLU A 19 12.17 0.12 2.21
CA GLU A 19 13.34 -0.58 2.72
C GLU A 19 12.98 -1.40 3.97
N TYR A 20 12.26 -0.80 4.91
CA TYR A 20 11.77 -1.52 6.08
C TYR A 20 10.84 -2.68 5.69
N VAL A 21 9.86 -2.46 4.82
CA VAL A 21 8.93 -3.52 4.37
C VAL A 21 9.68 -4.66 3.67
N ARG A 22 10.69 -4.34 2.85
CA ARG A 22 11.58 -5.35 2.23
C ARG A 22 12.38 -6.13 3.26
N SER A 23 12.85 -5.48 4.33
CA SER A 23 13.62 -6.12 5.40
C SER A 23 12.83 -7.17 6.19
N LEU A 24 11.49 -7.09 6.17
CA LEU A 24 10.61 -8.10 6.76
C LEU A 24 10.56 -9.41 5.95
N GLY A 25 11.10 -9.40 4.71
CA GLY A 25 11.09 -10.54 3.79
C GLY A 25 9.70 -10.82 3.20
N ASN A 26 9.66 -11.74 2.22
CA ASN A 26 8.42 -12.20 1.56
C ASN A 26 7.57 -11.09 0.91
N LEU A 27 8.21 -10.00 0.48
CA LEU A 27 7.57 -8.92 -0.24
C LEU A 27 7.72 -9.12 -1.75
N LEU A 28 6.60 -9.10 -2.47
CA LEU A 28 6.56 -8.75 -3.89
C LEU A 28 5.78 -7.45 -4.06
N ILE A 29 6.28 -6.58 -4.92
CA ILE A 29 5.60 -5.34 -5.27
C ILE A 29 5.01 -5.54 -6.66
N LEU A 30 3.70 -5.38 -6.81
CA LEU A 30 2.99 -5.59 -8.07
C LEU A 30 2.37 -4.27 -8.56
N PRO A 31 2.23 -4.07 -9.89
CA PRO A 31 1.50 -2.92 -10.42
C PRO A 31 0.01 -2.98 -10.03
N ALA A 32 -0.68 -1.85 -10.06
CA ALA A 32 -2.13 -1.80 -9.79
C ALA A 32 -2.97 -2.65 -10.75
N THR A 33 -2.55 -2.70 -12.03
CA THR A 33 -3.18 -3.47 -13.09
C THR A 33 -2.13 -4.20 -13.92
N SER A 34 -2.55 -5.24 -14.64
CA SER A 34 -1.68 -6.03 -15.52
C SER A 34 -2.46 -6.47 -16.76
N PRO A 35 -1.85 -6.56 -17.95
CA PRO A 35 -2.52 -7.17 -19.12
C PRO A 35 -2.71 -8.69 -18.99
N SER A 36 -2.13 -9.32 -17.96
CA SER A 36 -2.20 -10.76 -17.68
C SER A 36 -2.57 -11.02 -16.21
N SER A 37 -3.19 -12.17 -15.93
CA SER A 37 -3.43 -12.63 -14.56
C SER A 37 -2.13 -12.98 -13.80
N ASP A 38 -1.03 -13.19 -14.52
CA ASP A 38 0.31 -13.34 -13.92
C ASP A 38 1.00 -11.97 -13.81
N PHE A 39 0.93 -11.37 -12.62
CA PHE A 39 1.49 -10.04 -12.37
C PHE A 39 3.01 -10.10 -12.26
N THR A 40 3.70 -9.37 -13.13
CA THR A 40 5.16 -9.21 -13.02
C THR A 40 5.50 -8.22 -11.92
N SER A 41 6.39 -8.61 -11.00
CA SER A 41 6.81 -7.73 -9.91
C SER A 41 7.61 -6.52 -10.39
N VAL A 42 7.36 -5.38 -9.77
CA VAL A 42 8.07 -4.12 -10.00
C VAL A 42 9.35 -4.09 -9.17
N VAL A 43 10.49 -3.85 -9.83
CA VAL A 43 11.80 -3.77 -9.17
C VAL A 43 12.11 -2.35 -8.68
N GLY A 44 11.58 -1.32 -9.35
CA GLY A 44 11.76 0.08 -8.99
C GLY A 44 10.54 0.91 -9.36
N PHE A 45 10.28 1.96 -8.58
CA PHE A 45 9.15 2.85 -8.84
C PHE A 45 9.53 3.95 -9.82
N PRO A 46 8.66 4.26 -10.81
CA PRO A 46 8.82 5.47 -11.62
C PRO A 46 8.68 6.73 -10.74
N GLU A 47 8.97 7.91 -11.25
CA GLU A 47 8.61 9.15 -10.53
C GLU A 47 7.08 9.25 -10.40
N PRO A 48 6.54 9.55 -9.21
CA PRO A 48 5.10 9.63 -9.01
C PRO A 48 4.54 10.83 -9.78
N SER A 49 3.51 10.60 -10.60
CA SER A 49 2.87 11.62 -11.44
C SER A 49 1.35 11.65 -11.21
N GLN A 50 0.59 12.40 -12.01
CA GLN A 50 -0.88 12.34 -11.96
C GLN A 50 -1.43 10.96 -12.37
N GLU A 51 -0.65 10.17 -13.11
CA GLU A 51 -1.06 8.86 -13.58
C GLU A 51 -1.19 7.87 -12.41
N GLU A 52 -2.20 7.02 -12.46
CA GLU A 52 -2.47 6.06 -11.39
C GLU A 52 -1.42 4.93 -11.36
N SER A 53 -0.96 4.51 -12.54
CA SER A 53 0.04 3.46 -12.74
C SER A 53 1.39 3.76 -12.08
N THR A 54 1.70 5.03 -11.83
CA THR A 54 2.94 5.46 -11.17
C THR A 54 2.77 5.63 -9.66
N ARG A 55 1.54 5.53 -9.15
CA ARG A 55 1.17 5.86 -7.76
C ARG A 55 0.52 4.73 -6.99
N ARG A 56 -0.07 3.74 -7.66
CA ARG A 56 -0.77 2.63 -7.01
C ARG A 56 -0.06 1.31 -7.26
N PHE A 57 0.16 0.57 -6.19
CA PHE A 57 0.85 -0.72 -6.20
C PHE A 57 0.21 -1.66 -5.20
N TRP A 58 0.42 -2.96 -5.39
CA TRP A 58 0.11 -3.98 -4.39
C TRP A 58 1.40 -4.45 -3.73
N LEU A 59 1.44 -4.43 -2.40
CA LEU A 59 2.49 -5.07 -1.62
C LEU A 59 1.98 -6.46 -1.23
N GLN A 60 2.40 -7.47 -1.97
CA GLN A 60 2.03 -8.86 -1.73
C GLN A 60 2.95 -9.48 -0.69
N TYR A 61 2.34 -10.13 0.30
CA TYR A 61 3.04 -10.99 1.23
C TYR A 61 2.98 -12.46 0.76
N THR A 62 4.12 -13.00 0.34
CA THR A 62 4.21 -14.36 -0.22
C THR A 62 4.31 -15.45 0.85
N GLY A 63 4.53 -15.08 2.11
CA GLY A 63 4.73 -16.03 3.21
C GLY A 63 3.44 -16.66 3.77
N ALA A 64 2.26 -16.22 3.32
CA ALA A 64 0.97 -16.65 3.87
C ALA A 64 0.46 -17.99 3.32
N GLY A 65 1.09 -18.56 2.28
CA GLY A 65 0.59 -19.77 1.61
C GLY A 65 -0.78 -19.60 0.93
N MET A 66 -1.26 -18.36 0.80
CA MET A 66 -2.52 -18.00 0.16
C MET A 66 -2.22 -17.46 -1.25
N PRO A 67 -2.96 -17.90 -2.29
CA PRO A 67 -2.70 -17.46 -3.66
C PRO A 67 -3.04 -15.97 -3.86
N LEU A 68 -2.46 -15.38 -4.90
CA LEU A 68 -2.90 -14.10 -5.44
C LEU A 68 -4.17 -14.35 -6.27
N VAL A 69 -5.27 -13.72 -5.89
CA VAL A 69 -6.54 -13.76 -6.64
C VAL A 69 -6.61 -12.54 -7.54
N THR A 70 -6.89 -12.76 -8.82
CA THR A 70 -6.99 -11.70 -9.82
C THR A 70 -8.30 -11.77 -10.59
N GLU A 71 -8.85 -10.61 -10.92
CA GLU A 71 -10.08 -10.47 -11.69
C GLU A 71 -9.80 -9.80 -13.02
N HIS A 72 -10.38 -10.31 -14.10
CA HIS A 72 -10.36 -9.66 -15.41
C HIS A 72 -11.42 -8.57 -15.46
N VAL A 73 -11.07 -7.38 -15.96
CA VAL A 73 -11.97 -6.25 -16.21
C VAL A 73 -12.20 -6.14 -17.72
N PRO A 74 -13.26 -6.76 -18.27
CA PRO A 74 -13.43 -6.92 -19.72
C PRO A 74 -13.49 -5.60 -20.48
N GLU A 75 -14.08 -4.55 -19.88
CA GLU A 75 -14.25 -3.25 -20.52
C GLU A 75 -12.93 -2.50 -20.74
N LYS A 76 -11.86 -2.93 -20.04
CA LYS A 76 -10.56 -2.25 -20.04
C LYS A 76 -9.40 -3.17 -20.43
N GLU A 77 -9.69 -4.43 -20.77
CA GLU A 77 -8.72 -5.44 -21.22
C GLU A 77 -7.51 -5.61 -20.28
N TYR A 78 -7.74 -5.52 -18.96
CA TYR A 78 -6.70 -5.74 -17.96
C TYR A 78 -7.21 -6.57 -16.79
N TYR A 79 -6.27 -7.05 -15.98
CA TYR A 79 -6.49 -7.72 -14.71
C TYR A 79 -6.21 -6.78 -13.54
N VAL A 80 -6.93 -6.99 -12.44
CA VAL A 80 -6.72 -6.37 -11.13
C VAL A 80 -6.53 -7.45 -10.08
N VAL A 81 -5.82 -7.11 -9.00
CA VAL A 81 -5.75 -7.98 -7.83
C VAL A 81 -7.01 -7.78 -6.99
N ASP A 82 -7.64 -8.88 -6.57
CA ASP A 82 -8.66 -8.84 -5.53
C ASP A 82 -7.96 -8.72 -4.16
N GLY A 83 -7.91 -7.49 -3.65
CA GLY A 83 -7.30 -7.19 -2.34
C GLY A 83 -8.04 -7.80 -1.15
N PHE A 84 -9.33 -8.13 -1.30
CA PHE A 84 -10.12 -8.76 -0.26
C PHE A 84 -9.77 -10.26 -0.16
N GLN A 85 -9.60 -10.94 -1.28
CA GLN A 85 -9.26 -12.37 -1.32
C GLN A 85 -7.73 -12.66 -1.28
N SER A 86 -6.87 -11.66 -1.47
CA SER A 86 -5.42 -11.86 -1.56
C SER A 86 -4.66 -11.35 -0.33
N PRO A 87 -3.50 -11.94 0.06
CA PRO A 87 -2.64 -11.45 1.14
C PRO A 87 -1.81 -10.25 0.70
N VAL A 88 -2.48 -9.14 0.36
CA VAL A 88 -1.88 -7.93 -0.19
C VAL A 88 -2.27 -6.68 0.59
N ILE A 89 -1.42 -5.66 0.49
CA ILE A 89 -1.70 -4.29 0.90
C ILE A 89 -1.82 -3.45 -0.37
N GLU A 90 -2.92 -2.71 -0.54
CA GLU A 90 -3.01 -1.64 -1.52
C GLU A 90 -2.15 -0.47 -1.02
N PHE A 91 -1.19 -0.03 -1.80
CA PHE A 91 -0.27 1.05 -1.46
C PHE A 91 -0.41 2.20 -2.45
N TRP A 92 -0.57 3.41 -1.92
CA TRP A 92 -0.65 4.64 -2.69
C TRP A 92 0.47 5.58 -2.29
N ARG A 93 1.17 6.08 -3.29
CA ARG A 93 2.29 7.01 -3.11
C ARG A 93 1.79 8.42 -2.88
N SER A 94 2.45 9.14 -1.97
CA SER A 94 2.32 10.59 -1.90
C SER A 94 2.93 11.21 -3.15
N TRP A 95 2.41 12.35 -3.58
CA TRP A 95 2.94 13.06 -4.73
C TRP A 95 2.71 14.56 -4.57
N MET A 96 3.51 15.36 -5.25
CA MET A 96 3.48 16.82 -5.11
C MET A 96 2.86 17.48 -6.33
N VAL A 97 2.04 18.50 -6.09
CA VAL A 97 1.55 19.45 -7.08
C VAL A 97 1.91 20.85 -6.59
N SER A 98 2.90 21.46 -7.23
CA SER A 98 3.43 22.77 -6.81
C SER A 98 3.89 22.76 -5.33
N GLN A 99 3.19 23.48 -4.44
CA GLN A 99 3.48 23.55 -3.00
C GLN A 99 2.54 22.67 -2.17
N ILE A 100 1.84 21.73 -2.81
CA ILE A 100 0.84 20.88 -2.16
C ILE A 100 1.29 19.42 -2.25
N MET A 101 1.42 18.75 -1.11
CA MET A 101 1.61 17.31 -1.03
C MET A 101 0.25 16.62 -0.90
N MET A 102 -0.05 15.79 -1.89
CA MET A 102 -1.22 14.93 -1.91
C MET A 102 -0.96 13.68 -1.06
N PRO A 103 -1.94 13.24 -0.25
CA PRO A 103 -1.77 12.07 0.60
C PRO A 103 -1.64 10.80 -0.24
N GLY A 104 -0.73 9.94 0.19
CA GLY A 104 -0.72 8.53 -0.15
C GLY A 104 -1.40 7.73 0.97
N GLY A 105 -1.08 6.45 1.05
CA GLY A 105 -1.55 5.62 2.13
C GLY A 105 -1.40 4.13 1.86
N MET A 106 -2.02 3.36 2.72
CA MET A 106 -2.18 1.94 2.50
C MET A 106 -3.47 1.41 3.06
N GLN A 107 -3.97 0.35 2.45
CA GLN A 107 -5.15 -0.37 2.90
C GLN A 107 -4.97 -1.87 2.77
N ALA A 108 -5.46 -2.62 3.74
CA ALA A 108 -5.48 -4.06 3.68
C ALA A 108 -6.71 -4.63 4.37
N ASP A 109 -7.37 -5.57 3.69
CA ASP A 109 -8.41 -6.39 4.30
C ASP A 109 -7.78 -7.51 5.13
N MET A 110 -8.23 -7.65 6.36
CA MET A 110 -7.73 -8.67 7.30
C MET A 110 -8.53 -9.97 7.25
N ASN A 111 -9.59 -9.99 6.45
CA ASN A 111 -10.50 -11.11 6.30
C ASN A 111 -10.66 -11.45 4.81
N TYR A 112 -11.16 -12.64 4.52
CA TYR A 112 -11.51 -13.12 3.18
C TYR A 112 -12.77 -14.00 3.26
N ILE A 113 -13.41 -14.33 2.13
CA ILE A 113 -14.50 -15.31 2.12
C ILE A 113 -13.91 -16.69 1.85
N ASP A 114 -14.09 -17.62 2.80
CA ASP A 114 -13.72 -19.01 2.59
C ASP A 114 -14.80 -19.69 1.72
N SER A 115 -14.41 -20.12 0.52
CA SER A 115 -15.34 -20.72 -0.45
C SER A 115 -15.96 -22.04 0.01
N ASN A 116 -15.27 -22.77 0.91
CA ASN A 116 -15.76 -24.06 1.41
C ASN A 116 -16.77 -23.86 2.53
N LYS A 117 -16.53 -22.88 3.41
CA LYS A 117 -17.41 -22.57 4.54
C LYS A 117 -18.52 -21.58 4.18
N GLN A 118 -18.37 -20.84 3.08
CA GLN A 118 -19.21 -19.71 2.69
C GLN A 118 -19.33 -18.66 3.80
N ASP A 119 -18.25 -18.45 4.54
CA ASP A 119 -18.21 -17.53 5.68
C ASP A 119 -16.95 -16.64 5.65
N LEU A 120 -16.99 -15.56 6.43
CA LEU A 120 -15.90 -14.61 6.58
C LEU A 120 -14.85 -15.18 7.54
N GLU A 121 -13.65 -15.42 7.04
CA GLU A 121 -12.53 -15.92 7.81
C GLU A 121 -11.41 -14.89 7.90
N GLN A 122 -10.57 -15.00 8.93
CA GLN A 122 -9.39 -14.14 9.04
C GLN A 122 -8.31 -14.59 8.05
N LYS A 123 -7.66 -13.64 7.40
CA LYS A 123 -6.44 -13.93 6.64
C LYS A 123 -5.35 -14.54 7.54
N PRO A 124 -4.40 -15.29 6.95
CA PRO A 124 -3.35 -15.97 7.69
C PRO A 124 -2.65 -15.07 8.72
N VAL A 125 -2.32 -15.65 9.87
CA VAL A 125 -1.76 -14.90 11.00
C VAL A 125 -0.42 -14.23 10.64
N GLU A 126 0.33 -14.85 9.73
CA GLU A 126 1.59 -14.37 9.18
C GLU A 126 1.39 -13.05 8.44
N PHE A 127 0.40 -12.96 7.55
CA PHE A 127 0.06 -11.73 6.84
C PHE A 127 -0.38 -10.63 7.81
N ARG A 128 -1.24 -10.97 8.78
CA ARG A 128 -1.74 -10.01 9.76
C ARG A 128 -0.61 -9.44 10.62
N LYS A 129 0.30 -10.28 11.11
CA LYS A 129 1.50 -9.86 11.86
C LYS A 129 2.46 -9.03 11.00
N TRP A 130 2.59 -9.38 9.73
CA TRP A 130 3.39 -8.62 8.77
C TRP A 130 2.83 -7.20 8.59
N PHE A 131 1.52 -7.04 8.35
CA PHE A 131 0.87 -5.73 8.32
C PHE A 131 1.03 -4.96 9.64
N GLU A 132 0.83 -5.62 10.79
CA GLU A 132 0.99 -4.99 12.11
C GLU A 132 2.41 -4.51 12.37
N SER A 133 3.42 -5.18 11.82
CA SER A 133 4.82 -4.75 11.89
C SER A 133 5.06 -3.48 11.09
N ILE A 134 4.37 -3.31 9.96
CA ILE A 134 4.43 -2.09 9.12
C ILE A 134 3.69 -0.94 9.81
N ASP A 135 2.46 -1.16 10.27
CA ASP A 135 1.69 -0.17 11.03
C ASP A 135 2.44 0.29 12.30
N GLY A 136 3.03 -0.65 13.05
CA GLY A 136 3.83 -0.35 14.23
C GLY A 136 5.07 0.48 13.91
N TRP A 137 5.76 0.20 12.81
CA TRP A 137 6.92 0.98 12.38
C TRP A 137 6.52 2.41 12.01
N ILE A 138 5.44 2.61 11.26
CA ILE A 138 4.95 3.95 10.91
C ILE A 138 4.57 4.74 12.16
N ARG A 139 3.84 4.14 13.10
CA ARG A 139 3.47 4.79 14.36
C ARG A 139 4.68 5.24 15.18
N LYS A 140 5.81 4.55 15.03
CA LYS A 140 7.06 4.86 15.73
C LYS A 140 7.87 5.95 15.05
N HIS A 141 7.91 5.98 13.72
CA HIS A 141 8.79 6.87 12.95
C HIS A 141 8.09 8.10 12.38
N TYR A 142 6.77 8.07 12.22
CA TYR A 142 6.01 9.15 11.61
C TYR A 142 5.22 9.92 12.67
N ARG A 143 5.04 11.22 12.44
CA ARG A 143 4.21 12.06 13.31
C ARG A 143 2.74 11.80 13.02
N ARG A 144 1.99 11.50 14.07
CA ARG A 144 0.53 11.34 14.01
C ARG A 144 -0.14 12.71 13.86
N LEU A 145 -0.91 12.88 12.79
CA LEU A 145 -1.72 14.09 12.52
C LEU A 145 -3.22 13.86 12.82
N GLY A 146 -3.67 12.60 12.79
CA GLY A 146 -5.04 12.20 13.08
C GLY A 146 -5.10 10.72 13.48
N ILE A 147 -6.31 10.16 13.67
CA ILE A 147 -6.46 8.76 14.12
C ILE A 147 -5.76 7.77 13.17
N TYR A 148 -5.90 8.00 11.86
CA TYR A 148 -5.31 7.18 10.80
C TYR A 148 -4.38 7.96 9.87
N ILE A 149 -3.97 9.17 10.26
CA ILE A 149 -3.23 10.10 9.39
C ILE A 149 -1.84 10.34 9.98
N PHE A 150 -0.81 10.08 9.19
CA PHE A 150 0.59 10.16 9.60
C PHE A 150 1.42 10.93 8.56
N ALA A 151 2.44 11.64 9.02
CA ALA A 151 3.42 12.31 8.18
C ALA A 151 4.84 11.86 8.52
N GLY A 152 5.58 11.41 7.51
CA GLY A 152 7.00 11.08 7.64
C GLY A 152 7.85 12.32 7.97
N PRO A 153 9.09 12.13 8.46
CA PRO A 153 10.00 13.24 8.73
C PRO A 153 10.15 14.22 7.56
N GLY A 154 10.39 13.74 6.34
CA GLY A 154 10.56 14.63 5.18
C GLY A 154 9.27 15.37 4.80
N ALA A 155 8.10 14.75 4.99
CA ALA A 155 6.81 15.43 4.84
C ALA A 155 6.56 16.51 5.91
N GLN A 156 7.10 16.33 7.12
CA GLN A 156 7.06 17.37 8.16
C GLN A 156 7.97 18.53 7.79
N ASP A 157 9.20 18.25 7.38
CA ASP A 157 10.14 19.28 6.94
C ASP A 157 9.58 20.08 5.77
N PHE A 158 8.97 19.41 4.79
CA PHE A 158 8.25 20.08 3.69
C PHE A 158 7.20 21.08 4.20
N ARG A 159 6.39 20.67 5.18
CA ARG A 159 5.36 21.53 5.77
C ARG A 159 5.97 22.70 6.56
N GLU A 160 7.06 22.48 7.29
CA GLU A 160 7.75 23.52 8.05
C GLU A 160 8.35 24.61 7.15
N HIS A 161 8.73 24.25 5.93
CA HIS A 161 9.23 25.17 4.91
C HIS A 161 8.14 25.79 4.01
N GLY A 162 6.87 25.74 4.45
CA GLY A 162 5.75 26.41 3.78
C GLY A 162 4.94 25.53 2.81
N GLY A 163 5.29 24.24 2.70
CA GLY A 163 4.50 23.27 1.96
C GLY A 163 3.15 22.97 2.63
N ILE A 164 2.15 22.61 1.83
CA ILE A 164 0.79 22.30 2.29
C ILE A 164 0.55 20.80 2.21
N LEU A 165 0.18 20.18 3.33
CA LEU A 165 -0.33 18.80 3.33
C LEU A 165 -1.83 18.86 3.03
N GLN A 166 -2.24 18.40 1.84
CA GLN A 166 -3.64 18.46 1.40
C GLN A 166 -4.51 17.59 2.29
N GLY A 167 -5.47 18.19 3.01
CA GLY A 167 -6.49 17.44 3.74
C GLY A 167 -7.32 16.57 2.80
N ARG A 168 -7.68 15.36 3.26
CA ARG A 168 -8.54 14.43 2.54
C ARG A 168 -10.01 14.75 2.77
#